data_AF-A0A7V7XGR0-F1
#
_entry.id   AF-A0A7V7XGR0-F1
#
_cell.length_a   1.000
_cell.length_b   1.000
_cell.length_c   1.000
_cell.angle_alpha   90.00
_cell.angle_beta   90.00
_cell.angle_gamma   90.00
#
_symmetry.space_group_name_H-M   'P 1'
#
loop_
_entity.id
_entity.type
_entity.pdbx_description
1 polymer ?
#
loop_
_entity_poly.entity_id
_entity_poly.type
_entity_poly.pdbx_seq_one_letter_code
_entity_poly.pdbx_strand_id
1 'polypeptide(L)'
;MTVEERLQNLMRCICQTKEEEIDGVAWDLQMINLAEMAARGTDIATLYPAIQQYLNNSPDCYEEFRALVAMLKAEIELGEDS
;
A
#
# COMPACT_ATOMS: atom_id res chain seq x y z
N MET A 1 -15.98 -9.76 1.50
CA MET A 1 -15.32 -8.51 1.92
C MET A 1 -14.66 -7.91 0.68
N THR A 2 -15.06 -6.71 0.28
CA THR A 2 -14.58 -6.03 -0.92
C THR A 2 -13.21 -5.39 -0.70
N VAL A 3 -12.52 -5.00 -1.78
CA VAL A 3 -11.22 -4.29 -1.72
C VAL A 3 -11.34 -3.01 -0.91
N GLU A 4 -12.45 -2.30 -1.05
CA GLU A 4 -12.74 -1.06 -0.34
C GLU A 4 -12.91 -1.28 1.18
N GLU A 5 -13.63 -2.33 1.59
CA GLU A 5 -13.79 -2.71 3.00
C GLU A 5 -12.45 -3.11 3.64
N ARG A 6 -11.60 -3.82 2.88
CA ARG A 6 -10.24 -4.20 3.28
C ARG A 6 -9.37 -2.98 3.51
N LEU A 7 -9.47 -1.97 2.64
CA LEU A 7 -8.68 -0.76 2.72
C LEU A 7 -9.15 0.16 3.87
N GLN A 8 -10.47 0.25 4.08
CA GLN A 8 -11.05 0.98 5.22
C GLN A 8 -10.65 0.35 6.57
N ASN A 9 -10.59 -0.99 6.64
CA ASN A 9 -10.06 -1.68 7.81
C ASN A 9 -8.58 -1.36 8.05
N LEU A 10 -7.76 -1.34 7.00
CA LEU A 10 -6.35 -0.94 7.12
C LEU A 10 -6.20 0.51 7.60
N MET A 11 -6.93 1.45 7.00
CA MET A 11 -6.90 2.85 7.44
C MET A 11 -7.32 2.98 8.90
N ARG A 12 -8.30 2.17 9.35
CA ARG A 12 -8.70 2.14 10.75
C ARG A 12 -7.57 1.64 11.65
N CYS A 13 -6.89 0.55 11.29
CA CYS A 13 -5.74 0.04 12.03
C CYS A 13 -4.59 1.05 12.08
N ILE A 14 -4.23 1.69 10.97
CA ILE A 14 -3.15 2.68 10.91
C ILE A 14 -3.50 3.95 11.71
N CYS A 15 -4.74 4.43 11.63
CA CYS A 15 -5.19 5.61 12.37
C CYS A 15 -5.40 5.35 13.87
N GLN A 16 -5.66 4.10 14.26
CA GLN A 16 -5.90 3.73 15.66
C GLN A 16 -4.64 3.27 16.40
N THR A 17 -3.52 3.05 15.71
CA THR A 17 -2.30 2.54 16.34
C THR A 17 -1.46 3.63 16.99
N LYS A 18 -1.84 3.99 18.21
CA LYS A 18 -0.90 3.96 19.34
C LYS A 18 -1.06 2.61 20.04
N GLU A 19 0.05 1.89 20.18
CA GLU A 19 0.32 0.75 21.08
C GLU A 19 -0.12 -0.69 20.75
N GLU A 20 -0.95 -0.99 19.75
CA GLU A 20 -1.15 -2.41 19.34
C GLU A 20 -0.69 -2.61 17.91
N GLU A 21 0.50 -3.20 17.75
CA GLU A 21 1.15 -3.57 16.48
C GLU A 21 0.14 -3.82 15.35
N ILE A 22 0.26 -3.05 14.27
CA ILE A 22 -0.38 -3.40 13.01
C ILE A 22 0.01 -4.86 12.76
N ASP A 23 -0.98 -5.76 12.72
CA ASP A 23 -0.74 -7.17 12.40
C ASP A 23 0.03 -7.21 11.08
N GLY A 24 1.32 -7.56 11.14
CA GLY A 24 2.24 -7.43 10.01
C GLY A 24 1.73 -8.15 8.77
N VAL A 25 1.02 -9.26 8.97
CA VAL A 25 0.39 -10.02 7.87
C VAL A 25 -0.74 -9.23 7.21
N ALA A 26 -1.53 -8.49 8.00
CA ALA A 26 -2.57 -7.61 7.48
C ALA A 26 -2.00 -6.37 6.79
N TRP A 27 -0.83 -5.87 7.21
CA TRP A 27 -0.09 -4.83 6.50
C TRP A 27 0.42 -5.32 5.14
N ASP A 28 1.10 -6.46 5.09
CA ASP A 28 1.69 -7.01 3.87
C ASP A 28 0.66 -7.22 2.77
N LEU A 29 -0.49 -7.82 3.11
CA LEU A 29 -1.59 -8.06 2.19
C LEU A 29 -2.24 -6.80 1.63
N GLN A 30 -2.12 -5.67 2.33
CA GLN A 30 -2.71 -4.41 1.90
C GLN A 30 -1.70 -3.53 1.18
N MET A 31 -0.42 -3.66 1.54
CA MET A 31 0.69 -3.01 0.85
C MET A 31 0.75 -3.46 -0.61
N ILE A 32 0.46 -4.73 -0.91
CA ILE A 32 0.33 -5.23 -2.29
C ILE A 32 -0.79 -4.48 -3.04
N ASN A 33 -1.99 -4.37 -2.46
CA ASN A 33 -3.11 -3.66 -3.11
C ASN A 33 -2.80 -2.18 -3.35
N LEU A 34 -2.16 -1.52 -2.38
CA LEU A 34 -1.73 -0.13 -2.50
C LEU A 34 -0.66 0.02 -3.60
N ALA A 35 0.26 -0.94 -3.67
CA ALA A 35 1.31 -0.95 -4.68
C ALA A 35 0.74 -1.16 -6.08
N GLU A 36 -0.27 -2.03 -6.24
CA GLU A 36 -0.99 -2.20 -7.52
C GLU A 36 -1.71 -0.92 -7.95
N MET A 37 -2.41 -0.26 -7.02
CA MET A 37 -3.07 1.01 -7.29
C MET A 37 -2.06 2.08 -7.73
N ALA A 38 -0.94 2.19 -7.01
CA ALA A 38 0.15 3.12 -7.35
C ALA A 38 0.84 2.77 -8.68
N ALA A 39 1.02 1.48 -8.98
CA ALA A 39 1.59 1.02 -10.24
C ALA A 39 0.71 1.44 -11.43
N ARG A 40 -0.61 1.39 -11.26
CA ARG A 40 -1.62 1.85 -12.24
C ARG A 40 -1.79 3.38 -12.31
N GLY A 41 -0.96 4.14 -11.59
CA GLY A 41 -0.96 5.61 -11.62
C GLY A 41 -1.86 6.28 -10.59
N THR A 42 -2.40 5.54 -9.62
CA THR A 42 -3.17 6.14 -8.53
C THR A 42 -2.25 6.90 -7.58
N ASP A 43 -2.59 8.15 -7.28
CA ASP A 43 -1.87 8.93 -6.28
C ASP A 43 -2.33 8.55 -4.85
N ILE A 44 -1.57 7.65 -4.24
CA ILE A 44 -1.79 7.16 -2.87
C ILE A 44 -1.65 8.30 -1.84
N ALA A 45 -0.82 9.31 -2.10
CA ALA A 45 -0.64 10.42 -1.16
C ALA A 45 -1.92 11.26 -1.05
N THR A 46 -2.63 11.43 -2.17
CA THR A 46 -3.91 12.15 -2.21
C THR A 46 -5.05 11.32 -1.61
N LEU A 47 -5.16 10.03 -1.95
CA LEU A 47 -6.27 9.19 -1.48
C LEU A 47 -6.10 8.73 -0.03
N TYR A 48 -4.86 8.48 0.39
CA TYR A 48 -4.55 7.87 1.67
C TYR A 48 -3.41 8.61 2.40
N PRO A 49 -3.64 9.88 2.80
CA PRO A 49 -2.60 10.70 3.43
C PRO A 49 -2.05 10.10 4.73
N ALA A 50 -2.87 9.35 5.48
CA ALA A 50 -2.42 8.64 6.69
C ALA A 50 -1.42 7.51 6.38
N ILE A 51 -1.59 6.83 5.24
CA ILE A 51 -0.68 5.79 4.77
C ILE A 51 0.62 6.44 4.29
N GLN A 52 0.53 7.53 3.53
CA GLN A 52 1.71 8.29 3.11
C GLN A 52 2.49 8.80 4.32
N GLN A 53 1.81 9.25 5.38
CA GLN A 53 2.45 9.66 6.63
C GLN A 53 3.14 8.47 7.31
N TYR A 54 2.53 7.29 7.36
CA TYR A 54 3.16 6.08 7.87
C TYR A 54 4.44 5.73 7.09
N LEU A 55 4.36 5.69 5.76
CA LEU A 55 5.51 5.42 4.88
C LEU A 55 6.63 6.45 5.10
N ASN A 56 6.30 7.72 5.31
CA ASN A 56 7.30 8.75 5.61
C ASN A 56 7.98 8.55 6.98
N ASN A 57 7.29 7.91 7.93
CA ASN A 57 7.80 7.63 9.28
C ASN A 57 8.52 6.28 9.38
N SER A 58 8.32 5.37 8.43
CA SER A 58 8.86 4.01 8.39
C SER A 58 9.63 3.76 7.09
N PRO A 59 10.94 4.12 7.02
CA PRO A 59 11.74 4.03 5.81
C PRO A 59 11.78 2.63 5.17
N ASP A 60 11.88 1.58 5.99
CA ASP A 60 11.93 0.19 5.51
C ASP A 60 10.63 -0.18 4.78
N CYS A 61 9.48 0.17 5.35
CA CYS A 61 8.17 -0.03 4.71
C CYS A 61 8.02 0.78 3.41
N TYR A 62 8.64 1.96 3.33
CA TYR A 62 8.63 2.77 2.12
C TYR A 62 9.53 2.19 1.02
N GLU A 63 10.68 1.63 1.38
CA GLU A 63 11.53 0.91 0.43
C GLU A 63 10.82 -0.32 -0.13
N GLU A 64 10.20 -1.12 0.73
CA GLU A 64 9.42 -2.29 0.33
C GLU A 64 8.25 -1.91 -0.60
N PHE A 65 7.47 -0.90 -0.22
CA PHE A 65 6.38 -0.38 -1.05
C PHE A 65 6.88 0.07 -2.43
N ARG A 66 7.99 0.82 -2.50
CA ARG A 66 8.55 1.26 -3.78
C ARG A 66 9.05 0.09 -4.64
N ALA A 67 9.65 -0.93 -4.03
CA ALA A 67 10.10 -2.12 -4.74
C ALA A 67 8.91 -2.87 -5.36
N LEU A 68 7.83 -3.06 -4.60
CA LEU A 68 6.59 -3.67 -5.10
C LEU A 68 5.98 -2.87 -6.26
N VAL A 69 5.88 -1.54 -6.13
CA VAL A 69 5.37 -0.67 -7.20
C VAL A 69 6.21 -0.81 -8.46
N ALA A 70 7.54 -0.83 -8.35
CA ALA A 70 8.44 -0.95 -9.49
C ALA A 70 8.28 -2.31 -10.20
N MET A 71 8.18 -3.40 -9.44
CA MET A 71 7.96 -4.74 -10.00
C MET A 71 6.62 -4.82 -10.74
N LEU A 72 5.54 -4.32 -10.13
CA LEU A 72 4.20 -4.34 -10.73
C LEU A 72 4.10 -3.46 -11.97
N LYS A 73 4.78 -2.30 -11.99
CA LYS A 73 4.87 -1.47 -13.21
C LYS A 73 5.55 -2.22 -14.34
N ALA A 74 6.68 -2.87 -14.08
CA ALA A 74 7.39 -3.66 -15.08
C ALA A 74 6.52 -4.82 -15.60
N GLU A 75 5.77 -5.50 -14.73
CA GLU A 75 4.84 -6.56 -15.13
C GLU A 75 3.69 -6.04 -16.02
N ILE A 76 3.10 -4.90 -15.66
CA ILE A 76 2.05 -4.25 -16.46
C ILE A 76 2.61 -3.87 -17.84
N GLU A 77 3.78 -3.25 -17.90
CA GLU A 77 4.43 -2.85 -19.16
C GLU A 77 4.77 -4.05 -20.05
N LEU A 78 5.21 -5.18 -19.47
CA LEU A 78 5.49 -6.41 -20.21
C LEU A 78 4.23 -7.14 -20.69
N GLY A 79 3.10 -6.96 -19.99
CA GLY A 79 1.81 -7.56 -20.35
C GLY A 79 1.04 -6.81 -21.45
N GLU A 80 1.38 -5.55 -21.73
CA GLU A 80 0.74 -4.76 -22.80
C GLU A 80 1.30 -5.03 -24.21
N ASP A 81 2.40 -5.80 -24.32
CA ASP A 81 3.03 -6.20 -25.59
C ASP A 81 2.62 -7.62 -26.07
N SER A 82 1.64 -8.27 -25.42
CA SER A 82 1.15 -9.63 -25.73
C SER A 82 -0.21 -9.69 -26.44
#